data_AF-J4H2J1-F1
#
_entry.id   AF-J4H2J1-F1
#
_cell.length_a   1.000
_cell.length_b   1.000
_cell.length_c   1.000
_cell.angle_alpha   90.00
_cell.angle_beta   90.00
_cell.angle_gamma   90.00
#
_symmetry.space_group_name_H-M   'P 1'
#
loop_
_entity.id
_entity.type
_entity.pdbx_description
1 polymer ?
#
loop_
_entity_poly.entity_id
_entity_poly.type
_entity_poly.pdbx_seq_one_letter_code
_entity_poly.pdbx_strand_id
1 'polypeptide(L)'
;MSGYGAGLHGALSDPIEGLYTDNASAPLQQRAGLRNFYDFGLYSYCAYVNTTHGTCSNTSAGNRFQPFQVITADMLSNYSGYTDYIISPTTFTDSTYLGDFSNGAYYLLLIGTICAAVALFIGFVKHPLAFIVSTLFAIVGSFMLLIGATIWTVIIKKTELLNNVMIGQASAPVPLGITVTMGNGVYLAWAAFACLIVSILPYMIRYVSSKQTIFAS
;
A
#
# COMPACT_ATOMS: atom_id res chain seq x y z
N MET A 1 -10.61 3.33 11.98
CA MET A 1 -11.00 2.31 12.98
C MET A 1 -11.89 2.86 14.10
N SER A 2 -12.10 4.17 14.21
CA SER A 2 -12.90 4.78 15.29
C SER A 2 -14.37 4.34 15.36
N GLY A 3 -14.94 3.81 14.28
CA GLY A 3 -16.32 3.29 14.25
C GLY A 3 -16.46 1.83 14.69
N TYR A 4 -15.35 1.10 14.85
CA TYR A 4 -15.37 -0.34 15.09
C TYR A 4 -16.06 -0.73 16.41
N GLY A 5 -15.84 0.04 17.48
CA GLY A 5 -16.53 -0.18 18.77
C GLY A 5 -18.05 -0.04 18.67
N ALA A 6 -18.56 0.91 17.87
CA ALA A 6 -20.00 1.06 17.66
C ALA A 6 -20.58 -0.11 16.85
N GLY A 7 -19.86 -0.59 15.83
CA GLY A 7 -20.25 -1.77 15.06
C GLY A 7 -20.30 -3.02 15.95
N LEU A 8 -19.26 -3.23 16.75
CA LEU A 8 -19.15 -4.38 17.63
C LEU A 8 -20.23 -4.36 18.75
N HIS A 9 -20.57 -3.18 19.27
CA HIS A 9 -21.70 -3.02 20.20
C HIS A 9 -23.04 -3.40 19.55
N GLY A 10 -23.26 -3.01 18.29
CA GLY A 10 -24.44 -3.42 17.52
C GLY A 10 -24.53 -4.93 17.26
N ALA A 11 -23.39 -5.64 17.24
CA ALA A 11 -23.34 -7.09 17.05
C ALA A 11 -23.49 -7.89 18.36
N LEU A 12 -22.89 -7.44 19.48
CA LEU A 12 -22.91 -8.16 20.76
C LEU A 12 -23.98 -7.65 21.75
N SER A 13 -24.55 -6.46 21.54
CA SER A 13 -25.48 -5.81 22.49
C SER A 13 -24.92 -5.61 23.91
N ASP A 14 -23.59 -5.60 24.06
CA ASP A 14 -22.86 -5.47 25.33
C ASP A 14 -21.96 -4.21 25.28
N PRO A 15 -21.88 -3.35 26.32
CA PRO A 15 -20.92 -2.24 26.36
C PRO A 15 -19.48 -2.68 26.09
N ILE A 16 -18.81 -1.94 25.21
CA ILE A 16 -17.43 -2.22 24.82
C ILE A 16 -16.52 -1.23 25.54
N GLU A 17 -15.88 -1.71 26.59
CA GLU A 17 -14.92 -0.93 27.37
C GLU A 17 -13.48 -1.40 27.09
N GLY A 18 -12.55 -0.44 26.95
CA GLY A 18 -11.13 -0.74 26.79
C GLY A 18 -10.69 -1.30 25.44
N LEU A 19 -11.53 -1.25 24.40
CA LEU A 19 -11.16 -1.67 23.04
C LEU A 19 -10.11 -0.76 22.43
N TYR A 20 -10.21 0.54 22.67
CA TYR A 20 -9.27 1.55 22.17
C TYR A 20 -8.24 1.92 23.24
N THR A 21 -7.03 2.26 22.80
CA THR A 21 -5.97 2.77 23.67
C THR A 21 -5.84 4.28 23.56
N ASP A 22 -5.71 4.97 24.69
CA ASP A 22 -5.41 6.41 24.73
C ASP A 22 -3.90 6.69 24.77
N ASN A 23 -3.07 5.64 24.93
CA ASN A 23 -1.63 5.79 25.03
C ASN A 23 -0.96 5.66 23.66
N ALA A 24 -0.54 6.79 23.08
CA ALA A 24 0.11 6.82 21.78
C ALA A 24 1.46 6.08 21.74
N SER A 25 2.18 6.03 22.86
CA SER A 25 3.51 5.41 23.00
C SER A 25 3.46 3.93 23.37
N ALA A 26 2.27 3.34 23.48
CA ALA A 26 2.13 1.91 23.73
C ALA A 26 2.82 1.10 22.61
N PRO A 27 3.50 -0.02 22.93
CA PRO A 27 4.10 -0.86 21.91
C PRO A 27 3.03 -1.49 21.00
N LEU A 28 3.33 -1.55 19.70
CA LEU A 28 2.50 -2.23 18.69
C LEU A 28 2.55 -3.74 18.88
N GLN A 29 1.45 -4.41 18.53
CA GLN A 29 1.23 -5.86 18.53
C GLN A 29 1.37 -6.53 19.90
N GLN A 30 1.18 -5.76 20.98
CA GLN A 30 1.25 -6.26 22.37
C GLN A 30 -0.12 -6.26 23.08
N ARG A 31 -1.22 -6.30 22.31
CA ARG A 31 -2.60 -6.31 22.86
C ARG A 31 -2.92 -5.13 23.78
N ALA A 32 -2.26 -4.00 23.55
CA ALA A 32 -2.37 -2.80 24.38
C ALA A 32 -3.57 -1.90 24.02
N GLY A 33 -4.46 -2.38 23.13
CA GLY A 33 -5.65 -1.71 22.66
C GLY A 33 -5.52 -1.20 21.23
N LEU A 34 -6.68 -1.08 20.56
CA LEU A 34 -6.77 -0.67 19.17
C LEU A 34 -6.56 0.85 19.03
N ARG A 35 -5.95 1.26 17.92
CA ARG A 35 -5.79 2.67 17.57
C ARG A 35 -6.83 3.14 16.55
N ASN A 36 -7.01 4.45 16.45
CA ASN A 36 -8.04 5.04 15.59
C ASN A 36 -7.67 5.00 14.10
N PHE A 37 -6.39 5.20 13.79
CA PHE A 37 -5.86 5.24 12.42
C PHE A 37 -4.68 4.29 12.28
N TYR A 38 -4.62 3.58 11.16
CA TYR A 38 -3.53 2.69 10.78
C TYR A 38 -3.11 3.03 9.36
N ASP A 39 -1.89 3.56 9.23
CA ASP A 39 -1.30 3.91 7.96
C ASP A 39 -0.26 2.85 7.60
N PHE A 40 -0.49 2.17 6.48
CA PHE A 40 0.41 1.16 5.97
C PHE A 40 1.23 1.75 4.82
N GLY A 41 2.55 1.84 5.03
CA GLY A 41 3.51 2.21 4.00
C GLY A 41 4.16 1.00 3.35
N LEU A 42 4.99 1.26 2.34
CA LEU A 42 5.81 0.23 1.67
C LEU A 42 6.87 -0.40 2.60
N TYR A 43 7.38 0.40 3.55
CA TYR A 43 8.54 0.05 4.37
C TYR A 43 8.17 -0.29 5.81
N SER A 44 7.21 0.44 6.36
CA SER A 44 6.73 0.32 7.74
C SER A 44 5.24 0.59 7.78
N TYR A 45 4.62 0.29 8.92
CA TYR A 45 3.26 0.73 9.21
C TYR A 45 3.28 1.55 10.50
N CYS A 46 2.38 2.53 10.59
CA CYS A 46 2.26 3.41 11.73
C CYS A 46 0.81 3.40 12.18
N ALA A 47 0.60 3.37 13.50
CA ALA A 47 -0.73 3.41 14.06
C ALA A 47 -0.85 4.59 15.03
N TYR A 48 -1.97 5.29 14.93
CA TYR A 48 -2.18 6.58 15.57
C TYR A 48 -3.45 6.60 16.41
N VAL A 49 -3.33 7.09 17.64
CA VAL A 49 -4.46 7.30 18.54
C VAL A 49 -5.22 8.58 18.14
N ASN A 50 -4.49 9.59 17.66
CA ASN A 50 -5.03 10.83 17.10
C ASN A 50 -4.19 11.25 15.88
N THR A 51 -4.63 12.24 15.11
CA THR A 51 -3.98 12.71 13.87
C THR A 51 -2.49 13.09 14.00
N THR A 52 -2.00 13.39 15.20
CA THR A 52 -0.61 13.81 15.47
C THR A 52 0.21 12.84 16.31
N HIS A 53 -0.42 11.89 17.00
CA HIS A 53 0.24 11.03 17.98
C HIS A 53 0.07 9.55 17.63
N GLY A 54 1.19 8.90 17.32
CA GLY A 54 1.25 7.48 16.98
C GLY A 54 2.66 6.91 17.10
N THR A 55 2.75 5.60 16.86
CA THR A 55 4.01 4.85 16.89
C THR A 55 4.10 4.01 15.61
N CYS A 56 5.30 3.84 15.08
CA CYS A 56 5.57 3.05 13.88
C CYS A 56 6.25 1.72 14.21
N SER A 57 6.07 0.74 13.33
CA SER A 57 6.71 -0.57 13.43
C SER A 57 8.23 -0.49 13.25
N ASN A 58 8.95 -1.45 13.85
CA ASN A 58 10.41 -1.57 13.71
C ASN A 58 10.83 -2.27 12.41
N THR A 59 9.98 -2.27 11.38
CA THR A 59 10.27 -2.86 10.06
C THR A 59 10.72 -1.76 9.11
N SER A 60 11.84 -1.97 8.42
CA SER A 60 12.45 -0.96 7.54
C SER A 60 12.36 -1.28 6.05
N ALA A 61 12.10 -2.54 5.67
CA ALA A 61 12.03 -2.95 4.27
C ALA A 61 11.12 -4.17 4.05
N GLY A 62 10.44 -4.21 2.91
CA GLY A 62 9.65 -5.38 2.47
C GLY A 62 8.49 -5.73 3.40
N ASN A 63 7.92 -4.73 4.09
CA ASN A 63 6.83 -4.95 5.03
C ASN A 63 5.63 -5.58 4.31
N ARG A 64 5.19 -6.73 4.81
CA ARG A 64 4.03 -7.43 4.27
C ARG A 64 2.78 -6.65 4.64
N PHE A 65 1.94 -6.35 3.67
CA PHE A 65 0.66 -5.70 3.92
C PHE A 65 -0.30 -6.70 4.58
N GLN A 66 -0.33 -6.73 5.91
CA GLN A 66 -1.14 -7.68 6.69
C GLN A 66 -2.02 -6.94 7.70
N PRO A 67 -3.00 -6.15 7.22
CA PRO A 67 -3.78 -5.28 8.10
C PRO A 67 -4.51 -6.08 9.17
N PHE A 68 -5.18 -7.17 8.80
CA PHE A 68 -5.95 -8.00 9.73
C PHE A 68 -5.09 -8.50 10.90
N GLN A 69 -3.92 -9.10 10.63
CA GLN A 69 -3.03 -9.61 11.67
C GLN A 69 -2.46 -8.50 12.57
N VAL A 70 -2.13 -7.34 12.00
CA VAL A 70 -1.64 -6.19 12.78
C VAL A 70 -2.73 -5.66 13.71
N ILE A 71 -3.94 -5.52 13.20
CA ILE A 71 -5.11 -5.01 13.93
C ILE A 71 -5.50 -5.97 15.06
N THR A 72 -5.63 -7.28 14.77
CA THR A 72 -6.02 -8.27 15.78
C THR A 72 -4.93 -8.50 16.84
N ALA A 73 -3.65 -8.29 16.49
CA ALA A 73 -2.55 -8.35 17.46
C ALA A 73 -2.52 -7.14 18.42
N ASP A 74 -3.07 -5.99 18.02
CA ASP A 74 -3.23 -4.81 18.88
C ASP A 74 -4.47 -4.92 19.80
N MET A 75 -5.49 -5.68 19.40
CA MET A 75 -6.70 -5.90 20.20
C MET A 75 -6.44 -6.76 21.44
N LEU A 76 -7.24 -6.56 22.49
CA LEU A 76 -7.30 -7.48 23.62
C LEU A 76 -7.82 -8.85 23.16
N SER A 77 -7.36 -9.92 23.82
CA SER A 77 -7.64 -11.31 23.43
C SER A 77 -9.13 -11.64 23.33
N ASN A 78 -9.95 -10.99 24.15
CA ASN A 78 -11.40 -11.20 24.15
C ASN A 78 -12.03 -10.68 22.84
N TYR A 79 -11.59 -9.51 22.37
CA TYR A 79 -12.12 -8.90 21.16
C TYR A 79 -11.56 -9.53 19.89
N SER A 80 -10.28 -9.94 19.87
CA SER A 80 -9.69 -10.57 18.69
C SER A 80 -10.43 -11.84 18.25
N GLY A 81 -10.97 -12.63 19.19
CA GLY A 81 -11.75 -13.83 18.87
C GLY A 81 -13.13 -13.51 18.27
N TYR A 82 -13.80 -12.46 18.77
CA TYR A 82 -15.05 -12.00 18.16
C TYR A 82 -14.84 -11.41 16.77
N THR A 83 -13.77 -10.65 16.56
CA THR A 83 -13.40 -10.09 15.25
C THR A 83 -13.20 -11.18 14.21
N ASP A 84 -12.54 -12.28 14.57
CA ASP A 84 -12.28 -13.42 13.66
C ASP A 84 -13.58 -14.14 13.25
N TYR A 85 -14.57 -14.20 14.15
CA TYR A 85 -15.87 -14.79 13.85
C TYR A 85 -16.78 -13.85 13.03
N ILE A 86 -16.77 -12.55 13.34
CA ILE A 86 -17.61 -11.54 12.70
C ILE A 86 -17.12 -11.24 11.29
N ILE A 87 -15.80 -11.12 11.11
CA ILE A 87 -15.20 -10.91 9.80
C ILE A 87 -15.07 -12.27 9.13
N SER A 88 -16.13 -12.68 8.44
CA SER A 88 -16.12 -13.87 7.58
C SER A 88 -14.89 -13.85 6.65
N PRO A 89 -14.37 -15.03 6.24
CA PRO A 89 -13.16 -15.12 5.43
C PRO A 89 -13.34 -14.32 4.14
N THR A 90 -12.63 -13.20 4.06
CA THR A 90 -12.61 -12.29 2.92
C THR A 90 -11.16 -12.10 2.49
N THR A 91 -10.95 -11.41 1.37
CA THR A 91 -9.57 -11.05 0.98
C THR A 91 -8.87 -10.27 2.09
N PHE A 92 -9.57 -9.52 2.95
CA PHE A 92 -8.96 -8.79 4.07
C PHE A 92 -8.31 -9.71 5.14
N THR A 93 -8.87 -10.90 5.36
CA THR A 93 -8.36 -11.86 6.36
C THR A 93 -7.23 -12.73 5.81
N ASP A 94 -7.04 -12.76 4.48
CA ASP A 94 -5.99 -13.55 3.84
C ASP A 94 -4.63 -12.83 3.89
N SER A 95 -3.97 -12.93 5.04
CA SER A 95 -2.66 -12.33 5.29
C SER A 95 -1.55 -12.87 4.37
N THR A 96 -1.72 -14.07 3.83
CA THR A 96 -0.72 -14.70 2.94
C THR A 96 -0.85 -14.10 1.54
N TYR A 97 -2.06 -14.07 0.99
CA TYR A 97 -2.33 -13.41 -0.29
C TYR A 97 -1.87 -11.95 -0.26
N LEU A 98 -2.33 -11.15 0.70
CA LEU A 98 -1.97 -9.73 0.75
C LEU A 98 -0.46 -9.56 0.98
N GLY A 99 0.12 -10.37 1.86
CA GLY A 99 1.54 -10.30 2.19
C GLY A 99 2.45 -10.60 1.00
N ASP A 100 2.16 -11.66 0.24
CA ASP A 100 3.00 -12.09 -0.88
C ASP A 100 2.86 -11.16 -2.09
N PHE A 101 1.63 -10.74 -2.42
CA PHE A 101 1.41 -9.80 -3.53
C PHE A 101 1.95 -8.40 -3.22
N SER A 102 1.81 -7.90 -1.99
CA SER A 102 2.38 -6.60 -1.60
C SER A 102 3.91 -6.61 -1.61
N ASN A 103 4.52 -7.70 -1.16
CA ASN A 103 5.97 -7.86 -1.17
C ASN A 103 6.52 -7.97 -2.61
N GLY A 104 5.86 -8.73 -3.48
CA GLY A 104 6.18 -8.76 -4.91
C GLY A 104 6.06 -7.38 -5.58
N ALA A 105 4.97 -6.66 -5.30
CA ALA A 105 4.77 -5.30 -5.80
C ALA A 105 5.85 -4.32 -5.32
N TYR A 106 6.28 -4.45 -4.06
CA TYR A 106 7.40 -3.67 -3.51
C TYR A 106 8.68 -3.85 -4.34
N TYR A 107 9.07 -5.10 -4.63
CA TYR A 107 10.28 -5.36 -5.43
C TYR A 107 10.14 -4.86 -6.87
N LEU A 108 8.96 -5.00 -7.48
CA LEU A 108 8.69 -4.49 -8.83
C LEU A 108 8.83 -2.96 -8.89
N LEU A 109 8.29 -2.25 -7.89
CA LEU A 109 8.44 -0.80 -7.79
C LEU A 109 9.92 -0.40 -7.60
N LEU A 110 10.63 -1.10 -6.73
CA LEU A 110 12.04 -0.83 -6.45
C LEU A 110 12.91 -1.05 -7.69
N ILE A 111 12.76 -2.19 -8.38
CA ILE A 111 13.52 -2.44 -9.61
C ILE A 111 13.13 -1.45 -10.71
N GLY A 112 11.84 -1.11 -10.84
CA GLY A 112 11.38 -0.09 -11.78
C GLY A 112 12.03 1.28 -11.56
N THR A 113 12.14 1.73 -10.31
CA THR A 113 12.84 3.00 -9.98
C THR A 113 14.35 2.93 -10.21
N ILE A 114 15.00 1.79 -9.96
CA ILE A 114 16.42 1.59 -10.30
C ILE A 114 16.62 1.66 -11.81
N CYS A 115 15.79 0.95 -12.59
CA CYS A 115 15.84 1.01 -14.05
C CYS A 115 15.64 2.43 -14.58
N ALA A 116 14.73 3.21 -13.97
CA ALA A 116 14.51 4.61 -14.30
C ALA A 116 15.74 5.49 -14.03
N ALA A 117 16.39 5.30 -12.87
CA ALA A 117 17.61 6.03 -12.52
C ALA A 117 18.76 5.67 -13.49
N VAL A 118 18.92 4.39 -13.81
CA VAL A 118 19.92 3.92 -14.77
C VAL A 118 19.65 4.49 -16.17
N ALA A 119 18.39 4.49 -16.63
CA ALA A 119 18.01 5.10 -17.90
C ALA A 119 18.37 6.60 -17.96
N LEU A 120 18.15 7.33 -16.86
CA LEU A 120 18.54 8.74 -16.74
C LEU A 120 20.04 8.91 -16.88
N PHE A 121 20.86 8.19 -16.11
CA PHE A 121 22.32 8.32 -16.14
C PHE A 121 22.91 7.96 -17.52
N ILE A 122 22.43 6.87 -18.12
CA ILE A 122 22.90 6.44 -19.45
C ILE A 122 22.48 7.46 -20.52
N GLY A 123 21.29 8.07 -20.40
CA GLY A 123 20.80 9.10 -21.33
C GLY A 123 21.64 10.38 -21.38
N PHE A 124 22.48 10.64 -20.37
CA PHE A 124 23.43 11.77 -20.39
C PHE A 124 24.68 11.50 -21.24
N VAL A 125 24.98 10.24 -21.56
CA VAL A 125 26.18 9.86 -22.31
C VAL A 125 25.99 10.15 -23.80
N LYS A 126 26.98 10.81 -24.44
CA LYS A 126 26.94 11.26 -25.85
C LYS A 126 27.09 10.13 -26.90
N HIS A 127 26.89 8.87 -26.55
CA HIS A 127 27.02 7.75 -27.49
C HIS A 127 25.66 7.30 -28.03
N PRO A 128 25.52 7.05 -29.35
CA PRO A 128 24.25 6.62 -29.95
C PRO A 128 23.74 5.28 -29.40
N LEU A 129 24.65 4.36 -29.03
CA LEU A 129 24.29 3.09 -28.37
C LEU A 129 23.74 3.30 -26.95
N ALA A 130 24.22 4.31 -26.22
CA ALA A 130 23.73 4.63 -24.88
C ALA A 130 22.25 5.06 -24.94
N PHE A 131 21.84 5.78 -25.98
CA PHE A 131 20.43 6.15 -26.17
C PHE A 131 19.51 4.94 -26.34
N ILE A 132 19.88 3.95 -27.15
CA ILE A 132 19.08 2.72 -27.33
C ILE A 132 18.93 1.97 -26.00
N VAL A 133 20.04 1.81 -25.27
CA VAL A 133 20.04 1.14 -23.96
C VAL A 133 19.17 1.89 -22.96
N SER A 134 19.25 3.23 -22.92
CA SER A 134 18.42 4.04 -22.02
C SER A 134 16.93 3.88 -22.30
N THR A 135 16.53 3.85 -23.58
CA THR A 135 15.14 3.66 -23.98
C THR A 135 14.63 2.27 -23.60
N LEU A 136 15.44 1.22 -23.76
CA LEU A 136 15.08 -0.13 -23.34
C LEU A 136 14.85 -0.21 -21.82
N PHE A 137 15.76 0.37 -21.03
CA PHE A 137 15.62 0.44 -19.57
C PHE A 137 14.41 1.27 -19.14
N ALA A 138 14.11 2.36 -19.84
CA ALA A 138 12.91 3.17 -19.57
C ALA A 138 11.61 2.41 -19.86
N ILE A 139 11.56 1.63 -20.95
CA ILE A 139 10.40 0.77 -21.29
C ILE A 139 10.23 -0.31 -20.23
N VAL A 140 11.29 -1.05 -19.90
CA VAL A 140 11.24 -2.11 -18.88
C VAL A 140 10.85 -1.53 -17.52
N GLY A 141 11.45 -0.41 -17.11
CA GLY A 141 11.12 0.28 -15.87
C GLY A 141 9.65 0.73 -15.82
N SER A 142 9.12 1.25 -16.93
CA SER A 142 7.71 1.64 -17.05
C SER A 142 6.76 0.44 -16.86
N PHE A 143 7.04 -0.71 -17.47
CA PHE A 143 6.25 -1.92 -17.26
C PHE A 143 6.28 -2.39 -15.80
N MET A 144 7.45 -2.38 -15.16
CA MET A 144 7.58 -2.82 -13.77
C MET A 144 6.84 -1.89 -12.80
N LEU A 145 6.89 -0.58 -13.02
CA LEU A 145 6.12 0.39 -12.25
C LEU A 145 4.62 0.24 -12.46
N LEU A 146 4.17 -0.01 -13.70
CA LEU A 146 2.75 -0.26 -14.00
C LEU A 146 2.24 -1.50 -13.25
N ILE A 147 2.98 -2.61 -13.30
CA ILE A 147 2.59 -3.84 -12.60
C ILE A 147 2.59 -3.61 -11.09
N GLY A 148 3.61 -2.95 -10.54
CA GLY A 148 3.67 -2.62 -9.12
C GLY A 148 2.51 -1.73 -8.65
N ALA A 149 2.18 -0.67 -9.40
CA ALA A 149 1.08 0.25 -9.08
C ALA A 149 -0.29 -0.42 -9.20
N THR A 150 -0.49 -1.29 -10.20
CA THR A 150 -1.75 -2.02 -10.37
C THR A 150 -1.97 -3.04 -9.27
N ILE A 151 -0.95 -3.82 -8.86
CA ILE A 151 -1.06 -4.77 -7.75
C ILE A 151 -1.44 -4.03 -6.45
N TRP A 152 -0.77 -2.93 -6.11
CA TRP A 152 -1.11 -2.12 -4.93
C TRP A 152 -2.54 -1.58 -4.99
N THR A 153 -2.97 -1.09 -6.16
CA THR A 153 -4.34 -0.60 -6.37
C THR A 153 -5.37 -1.71 -6.15
N VAL A 154 -5.13 -2.90 -6.69
CA VAL A 154 -6.06 -4.04 -6.57
C VAL A 154 -6.15 -4.52 -5.13
N ILE A 155 -5.04 -4.67 -4.42
CA ILE A 155 -5.03 -5.09 -3.01
C ILE A 155 -5.84 -4.10 -2.15
N ILE A 156 -5.64 -2.79 -2.34
CA ILE A 156 -6.38 -1.77 -1.60
C ILE A 156 -7.87 -1.83 -1.95
N LYS A 157 -8.24 -1.94 -3.23
CA LYS A 157 -9.65 -2.07 -3.62
C LYS A 157 -10.32 -3.33 -3.09
N LYS A 158 -9.59 -4.44 -2.99
CA LYS A 158 -10.09 -5.68 -2.38
C LYS A 158 -10.31 -5.54 -0.88
N THR A 159 -9.47 -4.76 -0.19
CA THR A 159 -9.63 -4.48 1.24
C THR A 159 -10.71 -3.43 1.53
N GLU A 160 -10.93 -2.46 0.64
CA GLU A 160 -12.04 -1.50 0.71
C GLU A 160 -13.43 -2.17 0.66
N LEU A 161 -13.55 -3.39 0.15
CA LEU A 161 -14.80 -4.15 0.18
C LEU A 161 -15.33 -4.37 1.61
N LEU A 162 -14.43 -4.42 2.60
CA LEU A 162 -14.79 -4.53 4.01
C LEU A 162 -15.61 -3.32 4.50
N ASN A 163 -15.44 -2.14 3.89
CA ASN A 163 -16.18 -0.93 4.27
C ASN A 163 -17.70 -1.10 4.06
N ASN A 164 -18.11 -1.98 3.16
CA ASN A 164 -19.51 -2.27 2.87
C ASN A 164 -20.08 -3.41 3.72
N VAL A 165 -19.27 -4.02 4.59
CA VAL A 165 -19.72 -5.10 5.48
C VAL A 165 -20.57 -4.49 6.59
N MET A 166 -21.84 -4.87 6.63
CA MET A 166 -22.76 -4.51 7.70
C MET A 166 -22.96 -5.71 8.63
N ILE A 167 -23.00 -5.42 9.92
CA ILE A 167 -23.12 -6.39 11.02
C ILE A 167 -24.29 -5.99 11.91
N GLY A 168 -24.90 -6.97 12.59
CA GLY A 168 -26.10 -6.77 13.42
C GLY A 168 -27.33 -7.51 12.90
N GLN A 169 -28.46 -7.33 13.57
CA GLN A 169 -29.73 -7.98 13.21
C GLN A 169 -30.25 -7.45 11.86
N ALA A 170 -30.89 -8.31 11.06
CA ALA A 170 -31.44 -7.97 9.74
C ALA A 170 -32.42 -6.77 9.75
N SER A 171 -32.95 -6.42 10.93
CA SER A 171 -33.88 -5.31 11.15
C SER A 171 -33.19 -3.93 11.30
N ALA A 172 -31.90 -3.90 11.65
CA ALA A 172 -31.12 -2.67 11.84
C ALA A 172 -29.61 -2.94 11.60
N PRO A 173 -29.18 -3.06 10.33
CA PRO A 173 -27.78 -3.31 10.02
C PRO A 173 -26.90 -2.11 10.42
N VAL A 174 -25.83 -2.37 11.18
CA VAL A 174 -24.85 -1.36 11.60
C VAL A 174 -23.55 -1.59 10.81
N PRO A 175 -22.91 -0.54 10.26
CA PRO A 175 -21.63 -0.73 9.57
C PRO A 175 -20.55 -1.22 10.55
N LEU A 176 -19.66 -2.10 10.08
CA LEU A 176 -18.53 -2.62 10.87
C LEU A 176 -17.63 -1.49 11.42
N GLY A 177 -17.61 -0.32 10.79
CA GLY A 177 -16.85 0.85 11.27
C GLY A 177 -15.34 0.78 11.04
N ILE A 178 -14.89 -0.22 10.28
CA ILE A 178 -13.54 -0.30 9.71
C ILE A 178 -13.59 0.31 8.31
N THR A 179 -12.88 1.43 8.14
CA THR A 179 -12.78 2.14 6.86
C THR A 179 -11.34 2.06 6.36
N VAL A 180 -11.15 1.40 5.22
CA VAL A 180 -9.90 1.39 4.46
C VAL A 180 -10.01 2.41 3.34
N THR A 181 -8.96 3.20 3.11
CA THR A 181 -8.89 4.18 2.03
C THR A 181 -7.51 4.17 1.41
N MET A 182 -7.44 4.40 0.10
CA MET A 182 -6.16 4.56 -0.61
C MET A 182 -5.39 5.81 -0.14
N GLY A 183 -4.10 5.65 0.13
CA GLY A 183 -3.18 6.74 0.47
C GLY A 183 -2.51 7.40 -0.73
N ASN A 184 -1.93 8.59 -0.51
CA ASN A 184 -1.25 9.39 -1.54
C ASN A 184 -0.08 8.67 -2.23
N GLY A 185 0.54 7.69 -1.58
CA GLY A 185 1.66 6.93 -2.14
C GLY A 185 1.32 6.20 -3.44
N VAL A 186 0.09 5.70 -3.61
CA VAL A 186 -0.31 5.00 -4.83
C VAL A 186 -0.45 5.97 -6.01
N TYR A 187 -0.96 7.18 -5.76
CA TYR A 187 -1.02 8.24 -6.77
C TYR A 187 0.38 8.67 -7.22
N LEU A 188 1.34 8.71 -6.31
CA LEU A 188 2.75 8.98 -6.65
C LEU A 188 3.35 7.88 -7.54
N ALA A 189 3.02 6.62 -7.31
CA ALA A 189 3.47 5.51 -8.16
C ALA A 189 2.90 5.63 -9.60
N TRP A 190 1.61 5.98 -9.73
CA TRP A 190 0.99 6.26 -11.03
C TRP A 190 1.58 7.49 -11.73
N ALA A 191 1.87 8.56 -10.98
CA ALA A 191 2.55 9.74 -11.51
C ALA A 191 3.96 9.39 -12.02
N ALA A 192 4.72 8.60 -11.27
CA ALA A 192 6.05 8.14 -11.68
C ALA A 192 6.01 7.33 -13.00
N PHE A 193 5.04 6.43 -13.14
CA PHE A 193 4.79 5.71 -14.38
C PHE A 193 4.50 6.65 -15.56
N ALA A 194 3.59 7.62 -15.38
CA ALA A 194 3.25 8.59 -16.43
C ALA A 194 4.48 9.42 -16.85
N CYS A 195 5.26 9.91 -15.88
CA CYS A 195 6.49 10.65 -16.16
C CYS A 195 7.52 9.81 -16.93
N LEU A 196 7.67 8.52 -16.60
CA LEU A 196 8.59 7.63 -17.33
C LEU A 196 8.15 7.38 -18.77
N ILE A 197 6.85 7.19 -19.02
CA ILE A 197 6.35 7.08 -20.39
C ILE A 197 6.65 8.35 -21.18
N VAL A 198 6.36 9.52 -20.61
CA VAL A 198 6.60 10.80 -21.28
C VAL A 198 8.10 10.99 -21.56
N SER A 199 8.98 10.51 -20.68
CA SER A 199 10.43 10.58 -20.87
C SER A 199 10.97 9.76 -22.06
N ILE A 200 10.19 8.79 -22.58
CA ILE A 200 10.59 8.01 -23.76
C ILE A 200 10.66 8.90 -25.01
N LEU A 201 9.80 9.92 -25.12
CA LEU A 201 9.72 10.82 -26.28
C LEU A 201 11.04 11.56 -26.56
N PRO A 202 11.66 12.29 -25.60
CA PRO A 202 12.93 12.97 -25.85
C PRO A 202 14.08 12.00 -26.18
N TYR A 203 14.10 10.79 -25.62
CA TYR A 203 15.11 9.79 -25.98
C TYR A 203 15.00 9.35 -27.45
N MET A 204 13.77 9.17 -27.96
CA MET A 204 13.53 8.83 -29.36
C MET A 204 13.92 9.97 -30.31
N ILE A 205 13.57 11.23 -29.99
CA ILE A 205 13.93 12.40 -30.81
C ILE A 205 15.44 12.55 -30.92
N ARG A 206 16.16 12.37 -29.81
CA ARG A 206 17.62 12.50 -29.77
C ARG A 206 18.33 11.39 -30.55
N TYR A 207 17.79 10.18 -30.54
CA TYR A 207 18.30 9.09 -31.37
C TYR A 207 18.18 9.42 -32.88
N VAL A 208 17.02 9.91 -33.33
CA VAL A 208 16.81 10.32 -34.73
C VAL A 208 17.78 11.42 -35.13
N SER A 209 17.93 12.45 -34.30
CA SER A 209 18.89 13.55 -34.54
C SER A 209 20.33 13.05 -34.62
N SER A 210 20.74 12.09 -33.78
CA SER A 210 22.12 11.53 -33.84
C SER A 210 22.39 10.75 -35.13
N LYS A 211 21.39 10.07 -35.71
CA LYS A 211 21.55 9.41 -37.00
C LYS A 211 21.73 10.42 -38.14
N GLN A 212 21.00 11.54 -38.12
CA GLN A 212 21.14 12.57 -39.14
C GLN A 212 22.55 13.18 -39.18
N THR A 213 23.22 13.31 -38.03
CA THR A 213 24.60 13.82 -37.98
C THR A 213 25.63 12.83 -38.54
N ILE A 214 25.38 11.52 -38.46
CA ILE A 214 26.31 10.48 -38.94
C ILE A 214 26.23 10.30 -40.47
N PHE A 215 25.07 10.51 -41.08
CA PHE A 215 24.90 10.42 -42.54
C PHE A 215 25.24 11.71 -43.31
N ALA A 216 25.57 12.79 -42.61
CA ALA A 216 25.90 14.08 -43.19
C ALA A 216 27.42 14.38 -43.24
N SER A 217 28.27 13.41 -42.86
CA SER A 217 29.74 13.45 -42.97
C SER A 217 30.25 12.37 -43.90
#